data_AF-A0A382Q1X3-F1
#
_entry.id   AF-A0A382Q1X3-F1
#
_cell.length_a   1.000
_cell.length_b   1.000
_cell.length_c   1.000
_cell.angle_alpha   90.00
_cell.angle_beta   90.00
_cell.angle_gamma   90.00
#
_symmetry.space_group_name_H-M   'P 1'
#
loop_
_entity.id
_entity.type
_entity.pdbx_description
1 polymer ?
#
loop_
_entity_poly.entity_id
_entity_poly.type
_entity_poly.pdbx_seq_one_letter_code
_entity_poly.pdbx_strand_id
1 'polypeptide(L)'
;YSLDDIVFDILKDDVQRGSDTKSQAVMWGVFTKHFFYLASGDETRADNYYDMAKQIHDRYMEKFKKSPGRMGIPPFEEYRISRLRAFLLEEDSVVSGALRTRLGYNKDELPEIPKVQGPQPQPGPGQ
;
A
#
# COMPACT_ATOMS: atom_id res chain seq x y z
N TYR A 1 2.62 -15.96 -20.41
CA TYR A 1 1.86 -15.98 -19.15
C TYR A 1 2.74 -16.54 -18.07
N SER A 2 3.20 -15.68 -17.17
CA SER A 2 3.92 -16.06 -15.95
C SER A 2 2.93 -16.39 -14.83
N LEU A 3 3.39 -17.05 -13.76
CA LEU A 3 2.57 -17.29 -12.56
C LEU A 3 2.12 -15.96 -11.93
N ASP A 4 2.97 -14.94 -12.00
CA ASP A 4 2.63 -13.59 -11.55
C ASP A 4 1.42 -13.05 -12.34
N ASP A 5 1.40 -13.18 -13.67
CA ASP A 5 0.26 -12.74 -14.51
C ASP A 5 -1.07 -13.42 -14.16
N ILE A 6 -1.03 -14.72 -13.84
CA ILE A 6 -2.24 -15.48 -13.45
C ILE A 6 -2.73 -15.02 -12.07
N VAL A 7 -1.80 -14.86 -11.12
CA VAL A 7 -2.12 -14.31 -9.79
C VAL A 7 -2.66 -12.89 -9.93
N PHE A 8 -2.12 -12.10 -10.86
CA PHE A 8 -2.55 -10.74 -11.15
C PHE A 8 -3.98 -10.67 -11.67
N ASP A 9 -4.36 -11.52 -12.63
CA ASP A 9 -5.74 -11.55 -13.13
C ASP A 9 -6.73 -12.03 -12.07
N ILE A 10 -6.36 -13.01 -11.24
CA ILE A 10 -7.20 -13.48 -10.13
C ILE A 10 -7.40 -12.39 -9.07
N LEU A 11 -6.33 -11.71 -8.66
CA LEU A 11 -6.40 -10.62 -7.67
C LEU A 11 -7.26 -9.46 -8.19
N LYS A 12 -7.17 -9.16 -9.49
CA LYS A 12 -7.97 -8.14 -10.16
C LYS A 12 -9.47 -8.45 -10.11
N ASP A 13 -9.83 -9.69 -10.42
CA ASP A 13 -11.22 -10.17 -10.36
C ASP A 13 -11.76 -10.19 -8.92
N ASP A 14 -10.93 -10.59 -7.95
CA ASP A 14 -11.30 -10.63 -6.53
C ASP A 14 -11.50 -9.24 -5.93
N VAL A 15 -10.71 -8.24 -6.33
CA VAL A 15 -10.92 -6.84 -5.93
C VAL A 15 -12.22 -6.29 -6.51
N GLN A 16 -12.57 -6.61 -7.76
CA GLN A 16 -13.83 -6.19 -8.36
C GLN A 16 -15.05 -6.74 -7.60
N ARG A 17 -14.98 -8.00 -7.17
CA ARG A 17 -16.07 -8.68 -6.44
C ARG A 17 -16.00 -8.50 -4.92
N GLY A 18 -14.88 -8.00 -4.39
CA GLY A 18 -14.53 -8.08 -2.97
C GLY A 18 -15.10 -6.96 -2.09
N SER A 19 -15.22 -7.27 -0.79
CA SER A 19 -15.46 -6.31 0.29
C SER A 19 -14.18 -5.59 0.69
N ASP A 20 -14.27 -4.54 1.51
CA ASP A 20 -13.12 -3.76 2.02
C ASP A 20 -11.99 -4.66 2.55
N THR A 21 -12.35 -5.71 3.30
CA THR A 21 -11.39 -6.67 3.87
C THR A 21 -10.58 -7.40 2.81
N LYS A 22 -11.20 -7.79 1.68
CA LYS A 22 -10.49 -8.46 0.59
C LYS A 22 -9.55 -7.49 -0.12
N SER A 23 -10.01 -6.28 -0.41
CA SER A 23 -9.15 -5.25 -1.02
C SER A 23 -7.95 -4.89 -0.14
N GLN A 24 -8.13 -4.82 1.18
CA GLN A 24 -7.02 -4.65 2.13
C GLN A 24 -6.04 -5.83 2.12
N ALA A 25 -6.53 -7.07 2.16
CA ALA A 25 -5.67 -8.25 2.14
C ALA A 25 -4.85 -8.35 0.84
N VAL A 26 -5.46 -8.00 -0.29
CA VAL A 26 -4.79 -7.95 -1.59
C VAL A 26 -3.72 -6.85 -1.62
N MET A 27 -4.06 -5.62 -1.19
CA MET A 27 -3.06 -4.55 -1.08
C MET A 27 -1.91 -4.92 -0.15
N TRP A 28 -2.19 -5.56 0.98
CA TRP A 28 -1.18 -6.05 1.92
C TRP A 28 -0.19 -7.00 1.25
N GLY A 29 -0.67 -8.00 0.52
CA GLY A 29 0.17 -8.98 -0.18
C GLY A 29 1.01 -8.33 -1.28
N VAL A 30 0.40 -7.45 -2.07
CA VAL A 30 1.08 -6.74 -3.17
C VAL A 30 2.19 -5.83 -2.63
N PHE A 31 1.95 -5.06 -1.57
CA PHE A 31 3.01 -4.24 -0.95
C PHE A 31 4.12 -5.08 -0.33
N THR A 32 3.78 -6.21 0.28
CA THR A 32 4.80 -7.13 0.83
C THR A 32 5.72 -7.65 -0.27
N LYS A 33 5.18 -8.01 -1.44
CA LYS A 33 6.00 -8.39 -2.61
C LYS A 33 6.81 -7.23 -3.16
N HIS A 34 6.24 -6.04 -3.27
CA HIS A 34 6.95 -4.84 -3.67
C HIS A 34 8.19 -4.60 -2.79
N PHE A 35 8.04 -4.59 -1.47
CA PHE A 35 9.15 -4.37 -0.53
C PHE A 35 10.18 -5.49 -0.54
N PHE A 36 9.74 -6.75 -0.71
CA PHE A 36 10.64 -7.88 -0.83
C PHE A 36 11.53 -7.79 -2.09
N TYR A 37 10.96 -7.46 -3.24
CA TYR A 37 11.73 -7.29 -4.49
C TYR A 37 12.61 -6.04 -4.44
N LEU A 38 12.13 -4.97 -3.80
CA LEU A 38 12.94 -3.78 -3.58
C LEU A 38 14.15 -4.08 -2.69
N ALA A 39 13.99 -4.92 -1.66
CA ALA A 39 15.10 -5.38 -0.82
C ALA A 39 16.12 -6.22 -1.60
N SER A 40 15.66 -7.04 -2.56
CA SER A 40 16.51 -8.03 -3.23
C SER A 40 17.39 -7.49 -4.36
N GLY A 41 17.00 -6.43 -5.05
CA GLY A 41 17.61 -6.17 -6.38
C GLY A 41 16.63 -5.75 -7.43
N ASP A 42 15.46 -6.34 -7.37
CA ASP A 42 14.61 -6.45 -8.53
C ASP A 42 13.67 -5.26 -8.61
N GLU A 43 14.22 -4.11 -9.01
CA GLU A 43 13.47 -2.87 -9.17
C GLU A 43 12.33 -3.03 -10.17
N THR A 44 12.54 -3.77 -11.26
CA THR A 44 11.49 -4.03 -12.25
C THR A 44 10.29 -4.76 -11.63
N ARG A 45 10.53 -5.82 -10.85
CA ARG A 45 9.42 -6.48 -10.16
C ARG A 45 8.84 -5.61 -9.05
N ALA A 46 9.68 -4.90 -8.30
CA ALA A 46 9.21 -3.99 -7.27
C ALA A 46 8.23 -2.95 -7.86
N ASP A 47 8.59 -2.32 -8.98
CA ASP A 47 7.76 -1.32 -9.67
C ASP A 47 6.46 -1.94 -10.19
N ASN A 48 6.50 -3.13 -10.77
CA ASN A 48 5.28 -3.82 -11.22
C ASN A 48 4.28 -4.05 -10.06
N TYR A 49 4.78 -4.48 -8.89
CA TYR A 49 3.93 -4.64 -7.70
C TYR A 49 3.48 -3.29 -7.12
N TYR A 50 4.28 -2.23 -7.23
CA TYR A 50 3.88 -0.89 -6.81
C TYR A 50 2.72 -0.35 -7.68
N ASP A 51 2.86 -0.42 -9.00
CA ASP A 51 1.84 0.00 -9.96
C ASP A 51 0.55 -0.78 -9.78
N MET A 52 0.67 -2.06 -9.42
CA MET A 52 -0.48 -2.88 -9.07
C MET A 52 -1.20 -2.36 -7.82
N ALA A 53 -0.46 -2.09 -6.74
CA ALA A 53 -1.05 -1.56 -5.52
C ALA A 53 -1.82 -0.27 -5.80
N LYS A 54 -1.26 0.60 -6.64
CA LYS A 54 -1.89 1.84 -7.07
C LYS A 54 -3.19 1.58 -7.85
N GLN A 55 -3.16 0.68 -8.83
CA GLN A 55 -4.36 0.31 -9.59
C GLN A 55 -5.49 -0.27 -8.71
N ILE A 56 -5.13 -1.08 -7.69
CA ILE A 56 -6.11 -1.63 -6.74
C ILE A 56 -6.72 -0.51 -5.90
N HIS A 57 -5.88 0.39 -5.38
CA HIS A 57 -6.32 1.52 -4.57
C HIS A 57 -7.23 2.46 -5.37
N ASP A 58 -6.82 2.86 -6.58
CA ASP A 58 -7.60 3.76 -7.43
C ASP A 58 -9.00 3.19 -7.73
N ARG A 59 -9.09 1.89 -8.06
CA ARG A 59 -10.38 1.22 -8.29
C ARG A 59 -11.24 1.13 -7.04
N TYR A 60 -10.61 0.88 -5.89
CA TYR A 60 -11.31 0.91 -4.61
C TYR A 60 -11.88 2.32 -4.34
N MET A 61 -11.07 3.36 -4.51
CA MET A 61 -11.49 4.76 -4.35
C MET A 61 -12.64 5.13 -5.31
N GLU A 62 -12.60 4.68 -6.57
CA GLU A 62 -13.70 4.88 -7.51
C GLU A 62 -15.00 4.22 -7.05
N LYS A 63 -14.93 2.96 -6.59
CA LYS A 63 -16.09 2.20 -6.08
C LYS A 63 -16.77 2.93 -4.93
N PHE A 64 -15.99 3.55 -4.04
CA PHE A 64 -16.50 4.24 -2.85
C PHE A 64 -16.59 5.77 -2.98
N LYS A 65 -16.34 6.34 -4.17
CA LYS A 65 -16.37 7.79 -4.41
C LYS A 65 -17.72 8.44 -4.02
N LYS A 66 -18.83 7.71 -4.16
CA LYS A 66 -20.18 8.18 -3.79
C LYS A 66 -20.57 7.88 -2.33
N SER A 67 -19.69 7.25 -1.56
CA SER A 67 -19.94 6.86 -0.17
C SER A 67 -18.65 6.92 0.67
N PRO A 68 -18.02 8.09 0.79
CA PRO A 68 -16.71 8.23 1.46
C PRO A 68 -16.74 7.81 2.94
N GLY A 69 -17.88 7.92 3.62
CA GLY A 69 -18.05 7.42 5.00
C GLY A 69 -18.03 5.89 5.15
N ARG A 70 -17.98 5.14 4.05
CA ARG A 70 -17.81 3.67 4.01
C ARG A 70 -16.41 3.26 3.58
N MET A 71 -15.49 4.20 3.46
CA MET A 71 -14.13 3.93 3.01
C MET A 71 -13.34 3.31 4.17
N GLY A 72 -13.02 2.02 4.04
CA GLY A 72 -12.24 1.27 5.04
C GLY A 72 -10.74 1.28 4.77
N ILE A 73 -10.29 1.82 3.63
CA ILE A 73 -8.88 1.86 3.24
C ILE A 73 -8.37 3.32 3.29
N PRO A 74 -7.27 3.61 4.01
CA PRO A 74 -6.70 4.94 4.06
C PRO A 74 -6.13 5.39 2.70
N PRO A 75 -5.74 6.68 2.57
CA PRO A 75 -5.01 7.18 1.41
C PRO A 75 -3.79 6.31 1.05
N PHE A 76 -3.49 6.22 -0.25
CA PHE A 76 -2.49 5.28 -0.78
C PHE A 76 -1.13 5.36 -0.06
N GLU A 77 -0.58 6.57 0.08
CA GLU A 77 0.71 6.77 0.75
C GLU A 77 0.66 6.45 2.24
N GLU A 78 -0.46 6.75 2.91
CA GLU A 78 -0.65 6.39 4.31
C GLU A 78 -0.65 4.86 4.49
N TYR A 79 -1.35 4.14 3.61
CA TYR A 79 -1.36 2.69 3.60
C TYR A 79 0.02 2.11 3.30
N ARG A 80 0.69 2.62 2.26
CA ARG A 80 2.02 2.18 1.84
C ARG A 80 3.03 2.33 2.96
N ILE A 81 3.08 3.50 3.60
CA ILE A 81 4.01 3.74 4.71
C ILE A 81 3.65 2.88 5.93
N SER A 82 2.37 2.72 6.24
CA SER A 82 1.94 1.82 7.32
C SER A 82 2.39 0.38 7.08
N ARG A 83 2.30 -0.11 5.84
CA ARG A 83 2.80 -1.44 5.45
C ARG A 83 4.31 -1.52 5.43
N LEU A 84 5.02 -0.48 5.00
CA LEU A 84 6.49 -0.42 5.06
C LEU A 84 6.97 -0.54 6.50
N ARG A 85 6.35 0.19 7.43
CA ARG A 85 6.70 0.11 8.86
C ARG A 85 6.49 -1.31 9.40
N ALA A 86 5.35 -1.93 9.09
CA ALA A 86 5.07 -3.29 9.51
C ALA A 86 6.08 -4.29 8.91
N PHE A 87 6.37 -4.21 7.60
CA PHE A 87 7.38 -5.02 6.94
C PHE A 87 8.76 -4.91 7.63
N LEU A 88 9.19 -3.68 7.96
CA LEU A 88 10.46 -3.43 8.64
C LEU A 88 10.54 -3.99 10.08
N LEU A 89 9.39 -4.34 10.68
CA LEU A 89 9.30 -4.89 12.04
C LEU A 89 9.00 -6.40 12.06
N GLU A 90 8.26 -6.90 11.07
CA GLU A 90 7.74 -8.26 11.03
C GLU A 90 8.64 -9.23 10.23
N GLU A 91 9.35 -8.74 9.21
CA GLU A 91 10.15 -9.58 8.31
C GLU A 91 11.52 -9.93 8.87
N ASP A 92 12.15 -10.93 8.24
CA ASP A 92 13.51 -11.34 8.57
C ASP A 92 14.50 -10.16 8.57
N SER A 93 15.40 -10.17 9.55
CA SER A 93 16.36 -9.09 9.78
C SER A 93 17.30 -8.81 8.59
N VAL A 94 17.58 -9.83 7.76
CA VAL A 94 18.39 -9.69 6.55
C VAL A 94 17.61 -8.95 5.49
N VAL A 95 16.35 -9.34 5.26
CA VAL A 95 15.48 -8.73 4.24
C VAL A 95 15.14 -7.28 4.63
N SER A 96 14.74 -7.05 5.87
CA SER A 96 14.44 -5.70 6.37
C SER A 96 15.70 -4.81 6.41
N GLY A 97 16.87 -5.36 6.75
CA GLY A 97 18.15 -4.65 6.69
C GLY A 97 18.56 -4.24 5.28
N ALA A 98 18.37 -5.13 4.30
CA ALA A 98 18.61 -4.81 2.88
C ALA A 98 17.67 -3.71 2.38
N LEU A 99 16.39 -3.77 2.73
CA LEU A 99 15.41 -2.73 2.39
C LEU A 99 15.77 -1.38 3.02
N ARG A 100 16.17 -1.36 4.29
CA ARG A 100 16.63 -0.13 4.98
C ARG A 100 17.77 0.53 4.23
N THR A 101 18.75 -0.27 3.83
CA THR A 101 19.93 0.20 3.08
C THR A 101 19.52 0.84 1.76
N ARG A 102 18.59 0.21 1.02
CA ARG A 102 18.06 0.74 -0.26
C ARG A 102 17.33 2.06 -0.09
N LEU A 103 16.54 2.16 0.98
CA LEU A 103 15.71 3.34 1.26
C LEU A 103 16.47 4.44 2.00
N GLY A 104 17.75 4.22 2.34
CA GLY A 104 18.57 5.18 3.07
C GLY A 104 18.19 5.34 4.56
N TYR A 105 17.51 4.34 5.14
CA TYR A 105 17.13 4.35 6.55
C TYR A 105 18.24 3.82 7.44
N ASN A 106 18.36 4.43 8.61
CA ASN A 106 19.21 3.93 9.68
C ASN A 106 18.65 2.62 10.27
N LYS A 107 19.47 1.97 11.10
CA LYS A 107 19.02 0.84 11.92
C LYS A 107 17.87 1.33 12.83
N ASP A 108 16.78 0.59 12.85
CA ASP A 108 15.57 0.86 13.65
C ASP A 108 14.73 2.10 13.26
N GLU A 109 15.18 2.92 12.30
CA GLU A 109 14.39 4.06 11.79
C GLU A 109 13.06 3.60 11.17
N LEU A 110 11.97 4.30 11.43
CA LEU A 110 10.69 4.02 10.80
C LEU A 110 10.20 5.27 10.06
N PRO A 111 9.72 5.14 8.81
CA PRO A 111 9.21 6.28 8.09
C PRO A 111 7.98 6.88 8.77
N GLU A 112 7.85 8.20 8.68
CA GLU A 112 6.68 8.91 9.20
C GLU A 112 5.46 8.63 8.34
N ILE A 113 4.34 8.27 8.98
CA ILE A 113 3.06 8.13 8.29
C ILE A 113 2.57 9.54 7.95
N PRO A 114 2.31 9.86 6.67
CA PRO A 114 1.78 11.15 6.28
C PRO A 114 0.46 11.40 7.00
N LYS A 115 0.39 12.46 7.81
CA LYS A 115 -0.88 12.92 8.37
C LYS A 115 -1.62 13.65 7.25
N VAL A 116 -2.54 12.98 6.57
CA VAL A 116 -3.46 13.68 5.69
C VAL A 116 -4.35 14.53 6.61
N GLN A 117 -4.17 15.85 6.58
CA GLN A 117 -5.10 16.76 7.25
C GLN A 117 -6.48 16.47 6.65
N GLY A 118 -7.38 15.91 7.47
CA GLY A 118 -8.80 15.88 7.14
C GLY A 118 -9.29 17.29 6.79
N PRO A 119 -10.43 17.42 6.08
CA PRO A 119 -10.91 18.73 5.66
C PRO A 119 -10.90 19.71 6.84
N GLN A 120 -10.07 20.74 6.73
CA GLN A 120 -9.97 21.80 7.71
C GLN A 120 -11.39 22.35 7.93
N PRO A 121 -11.91 22.40 9.16
CA PRO A 121 -13.23 22.95 9.40
C PRO A 121 -13.26 24.37 8.82
N GLN A 122 -14.19 24.62 7.88
CA GLN A 122 -14.40 25.96 7.35
C GLN A 122 -14.61 26.90 8.55
N PRO A 123 -13.95 28.08 8.58
CA PRO A 123 -14.27 29.07 9.59
C PRO A 123 -15.77 29.32 9.51
N GLY A 124 -16.48 29.08 10.63
CA GLY A 124 -17.91 29.35 10.71
C GLY A 124 -18.16 30.81 10.32
N PRO A 125 -19.30 31.13 9.70
CA PRO A 125 -19.61 32.50 9.31
C PRO A 125 -19.52 33.37 10.57
N GLY A 126 -18.64 34.38 10.50
CA GLY A 126 -18.31 35.25 11.61
C GLY A 126 -19.56 35.83 12.27
N GLN A 127 -19.52 35.89 13.60
CA GLN A 127 -20.48 36.63 14.42
C GLN A 127 -20.33 38.14 14.21
#